data_AF-A0A6J5ZE59-F1
#
_entry.id   AF-A0A6J5ZE59-F1
#
_cell.length_a   1.000
_cell.length_b   1.000
_cell.length_c   1.000
_cell.angle_alpha   90.00
_cell.angle_beta   90.00
_cell.angle_gamma   90.00
#
_symmetry.space_group_name_H-M   'P 1'
#
loop_
_entity.id
_entity.type
_entity.pdbx_description
1 polymer ?
#
loop_
_entity_poly.entity_id
_entity_poly.type
_entity_poly.pdbx_seq_one_letter_code
_entity_poly.pdbx_strand_id
1 'polypeptide(L)' 'MECRPSASATPAVETLQLLGALLSGDWEVAQNSELRHRREASGLVVAYLQWHLERGLRSMPIVERV' A
#
# COMPACT_ATOMS: atom_id res chain seq x y z
N MET A 1 -7.05 6.56 -23.70
CA MET A 1 -6.59 7.35 -22.54
C MET A 1 -7.47 6.94 -21.37
N GLU A 2 -7.12 5.84 -20.72
CA GLU A 2 -7.89 5.28 -19.60
C GLU A 2 -6.92 5.12 -18.43
N CYS A 3 -6.56 6.25 -17.82
CA CYS A 3 -5.64 6.27 -16.68
C CYS A 3 -6.29 5.73 -15.39
N ARG A 4 -7.59 5.42 -15.42
CA ARG A 4 -8.36 4.91 -14.30
C ARG A 4 -9.44 3.94 -14.81
N PRO A 5 -9.09 2.66 -15.06
CA PRO A 5 -10.06 1.64 -15.41
C PRO A 5 -11.10 1.46 -14.28
N SER A 6 -12.28 0.98 -14.63
CA SER A 6 -13.35 0.67 -13.68
C SER A 6 -12.83 -0.18 -12.50
N ALA A 7 -13.30 0.13 -11.29
CA ALA A 7 -12.84 -0.47 -10.02
C ALA A 7 -11.42 -0.09 -9.55
N SER A 8 -10.77 0.90 -10.17
CA SER A 8 -9.58 1.51 -9.56
C SER A 8 -9.92 2.11 -8.20
N ALA A 9 -9.09 1.83 -7.19
CA ALA A 9 -9.24 2.41 -5.87
C ALA A 9 -9.17 3.94 -5.92
N THR A 10 -10.02 4.61 -5.14
CA THR A 10 -10.04 6.07 -4.98
C THR A 10 -9.79 6.43 -3.51
N PRO A 11 -8.55 6.28 -3.03
CA PRO A 11 -8.22 6.55 -1.63
C PRO A 11 -8.39 8.02 -1.26
N ALA A 12 -8.62 8.28 0.02
CA ALA A 12 -8.58 9.63 0.55
C ALA A 12 -7.18 10.25 0.38
N VAL A 13 -7.11 11.59 0.29
CA VAL A 13 -5.83 12.30 0.15
C VAL A 13 -4.94 12.06 1.37
N GLU A 14 -5.52 12.02 2.56
CA GLU A 14 -4.86 11.75 3.83
C GLU A 14 -4.29 10.34 3.87
N THR A 15 -4.94 9.38 3.21
CA THR A 15 -4.43 8.00 3.06
C THR A 15 -3.20 7.98 2.15
N LEU A 16 -3.20 8.75 1.07
CA LEU A 16 -2.02 8.90 0.21
C LEU A 16 -0.86 9.60 0.93
N GLN A 17 -1.15 10.61 1.74
CA GLN A 17 -0.15 11.28 2.60
C GLN A 17 0.47 10.30 3.59
N LEU A 18 -0.34 9.47 4.27
CA LEU A 18 0.14 8.43 5.16
C LEU A 18 1.05 7.43 4.45
N LEU A 19 0.64 6.95 3.27
CA LEU A 19 1.46 6.02 2.48
C LEU A 19 2.81 6.65 2.08
N GLY A 20 2.80 7.93 1.68
CA GLY A 20 4.02 8.69 1.40
C GLY A 20 4.93 8.80 2.62
N ALA A 21 4.38 9.16 3.77
CA ALA A 21 5.11 9.27 5.04
C ALA A 21 5.76 7.95 5.47
N LEU A 22 5.03 6.83 5.33
CA LEU A 22 5.58 5.49 5.62
C LEU A 22 6.73 5.13 4.67
N LEU A 23 6.64 5.49 3.38
CA LEU A 23 7.69 5.24 2.40
C LEU A 23 8.95 6.08 2.64
N SER A 24 8.79 7.33 3.08
CA SER A 24 9.91 8.23 3.36
C SER A 24 10.48 8.11 4.78
N GLY A 25 9.80 7.39 5.67
CA GLY A 25 10.17 7.27 7.09
C GLY A 25 9.79 8.50 7.92
N ASP A 26 8.80 9.30 7.49
CA ASP A 26 8.25 10.40 8.28
C ASP A 26 7.29 9.86 9.35
N TRP A 27 7.87 9.49 10.50
CA TRP A 27 7.12 8.90 11.60
C TRP A 27 6.22 9.88 12.34
N GLU A 28 6.45 11.19 12.24
CA GLU A 28 5.59 12.19 12.88
C GLU A 28 4.24 12.25 12.16
N VAL A 29 4.24 12.36 10.83
CA VAL A 29 3.01 12.32 10.02
C VAL A 29 2.33 10.96 10.16
N ALA A 30 3.10 9.86 10.09
CA ALA A 30 2.53 8.52 10.20
C ALA A 30 1.83 8.29 11.56
N GLN A 31 2.45 8.74 12.67
CA GLN A 31 1.89 8.58 14.01
C GLN A 31 0.69 9.51 14.29
N ASN A 32 0.60 10.65 13.63
CA ASN A 32 -0.54 11.56 13.77
C ASN A 32 -1.73 11.23 12.84
N SER A 33 -1.55 10.29 11.90
CA SER A 33 -2.63 9.88 10.98
C SER A 33 -3.85 9.27 11.69
N GLU A 34 -5.05 9.59 11.21
CA GLU A 34 -6.29 9.06 11.79
C GLU A 34 -6.50 7.56 11.49
N LEU A 35 -7.18 6.86 12.41
CA LEU A 35 -7.43 5.43 12.32
C LEU A 35 -8.14 5.00 11.03
N ARG A 36 -9.06 5.83 10.49
CA ARG A 36 -9.76 5.52 9.23
C ARG A 36 -8.80 5.44 8.05
N HIS A 37 -7.85 6.36 7.96
CA HIS A 37 -6.85 6.40 6.87
C HIS A 37 -5.83 5.27 7.03
N ARG A 38 -5.49 4.89 8.26
CA ARG A 38 -4.67 3.70 8.52
C ARG A 38 -5.34 2.41 8.05
N ARG A 39 -6.65 2.26 8.29
CA ARG A 39 -7.43 1.09 7.84
C ARG A 39 -7.48 1.03 6.31
N GLU A 40 -7.74 2.17 5.66
CA GLU A 40 -7.76 2.26 4.19
C GLU A 40 -6.38 1.94 3.60
N ALA A 41 -5.30 2.55 4.12
CA ALA A 41 -3.93 2.28 3.71
C ALA A 41 -3.57 0.79 3.85
N SER A 42 -3.91 0.17 4.99
CA SER A 42 -3.70 -1.25 5.23
C SER A 42 -4.41 -2.12 4.18
N GLY A 43 -5.67 -1.81 3.87
CA GLY A 43 -6.43 -2.51 2.83
C GLY A 43 -5.76 -2.43 1.46
N LEU A 44 -5.24 -1.27 1.08
CA LEU A 44 -4.52 -1.08 -0.19
C LEU A 44 -3.22 -1.88 -0.25
N VAL A 45 -2.43 -1.85 0.83
CA VAL A 45 -1.16 -2.59 0.92
C VAL A 45 -1.42 -4.09 0.88
N VAL A 46 -2.42 -4.58 1.60
CA VAL A 46 -2.82 -5.99 1.57
C VAL A 46 -3.26 -6.39 0.17
N ALA A 47 -4.16 -5.64 -0.48
CA ALA A 47 -4.62 -5.96 -1.83
C ALA A 47 -3.46 -5.99 -2.84
N TYR A 48 -2.55 -5.02 -2.75
CA TYR A 48 -1.35 -4.96 -3.59
C TYR A 48 -0.45 -6.19 -3.38
N LEU A 49 -0.20 -6.55 -2.12
CA LEU A 49 0.64 -7.69 -1.78
C LEU A 49 -0.02 -9.01 -2.19
N GLN A 50 -1.30 -9.20 -1.91
CA GLN A 50 -2.05 -10.40 -2.28
C GLN A 50 -1.98 -10.65 -3.78
N TRP A 51 -2.25 -9.61 -4.59
CA TRP A 51 -2.15 -9.71 -6.05
C TRP A 51 -0.76 -10.16 -6.52
N HIS A 52 0.31 -9.67 -5.88
CA HIS A 52 1.69 -10.07 -6.20
C HIS A 52 1.99 -11.51 -5.77
N LEU A 53 1.51 -11.92 -4.59
CA LEU A 53 1.71 -13.26 -4.06
C LEU A 53 0.99 -14.33 -4.88
N GLU A 54 -0.27 -14.10 -5.23
CA GLU A 54 -1.08 -15.02 -6.05
C GLU A 54 -0.47 -15.25 -7.44
N ARG A 55 0.30 -14.27 -7.93
CA ARG A 55 0.96 -14.34 -9.24
C ARG A 55 2.39 -14.86 -9.17
N GLY A 56 2.84 -15.29 -7.99
CA GLY A 56 4.19 -15.78 -7.74
C GLY A 56 5.22 -14.65 -7.74
N LEU A 57 5.68 -14.27 -6.56
CA LEU A 57 6.80 -13.33 -6.43
C LEU A 57 8.08 -13.97 -6.99
N ARG A 58 8.56 -13.49 -8.13
CA ARG A 58 9.80 -13.97 -8.77
C ARG A 58 11.03 -13.91 -7.86
N SER A 59 11.01 -13.03 -6.85
CA SER A 59 12.07 -12.85 -5.86
C SER A 59 11.95 -13.80 -4.65
N MET A 60 10.83 -14.48 -4.46
CA MET A 60 10.59 -15.35 -3.30
C MET A 60 11.63 -16.49 -3.17
N PRO A 61 12.06 -17.16 -4.26
CA PRO A 61 13.11 -18.18 -4.21
C PRO A 61 14.51 -17.66 -3.80
N ILE A 62 14.72 -16.34 -3.78
CA ILE A 62 15.99 -15.72 -3.36
C ILE A 62 16.00 -15.50 -1.84
N VAL A 63 14.84 -15.20 -1.24
CA VAL A 63 14.68 -14.99 0.20
C VAL A 63 14.61 -16.32 0.96
N GLU A 64 13.96 -17.34 0.41
CA GLU A 64 13.84 -18.68 1.05
C GLU A 64 15.16 -19.45 1.19
N ARG A 65 16.25 -18.98 0.58
CA ARG A 65 17.57 -19.62 0.63
C ARG A 65 18.51 -19.05 1.70
N VAL A 66 18.07 -18.04 2.44
CA VAL A 66 18.75 -17.51 3.63
C VAL A 66 18.06 -18.06 4.87
#